data_AF-A0A5A5S9J1-F1
#
_entry.id   AF-A0A5A5S9J1-F1
#
_cell.length_a   1.000
_cell.length_b   1.000
_cell.length_c   1.000
_cell.angle_alpha   90.00
_cell.angle_beta   90.00
_cell.angle_gamma   90.00
#
_symmetry.space_group_name_H-M   'P 1'
#
loop_
_entity.id
_entity.type
_entity.pdbx_description
1 polymer ?
#
loop_
_entity_poly.entity_id
_entity_poly.type
_entity_poly.pdbx_seq_one_letter_code
_entity_poly.pdbx_strand_id
1 'polypeptide(L)'
;MWTAVDHFKKGILGWVIGDHSSETFRPLWELVKSWGCYFYVSDGWSVYPCFIAEGDHIISKTYMTRVEGENTRLRHYLARLHRQTLCYSKSTEMLGYSIRLLIHYLKFQEVPIPY
;
A
#
# COMPACT_ATOMS: atom_id res chain seq x y z
N MET A 1 -5.91 4.68 -0.13
CA MET A 1 -5.01 3.68 0.51
C MET A 1 -3.69 3.74 -0.21
N TRP A 2 -2.63 3.85 0.56
CA TRP A 2 -1.26 3.78 0.07
C TRP A 2 -0.70 2.38 0.30
N THR A 3 0.07 1.85 -0.64
CA THR A 3 0.76 0.57 -0.53
C THR A 3 2.20 0.71 -1.00
N ALA A 4 3.12 0.08 -0.27
CA ALA A 4 4.52 -0.05 -0.64
C ALA A 4 4.83 -1.53 -0.86
N VAL A 5 5.48 -1.84 -1.97
CA VAL A 5 5.85 -3.21 -2.34
C VAL A 5 7.33 -3.26 -2.73
N ASP A 6 7.93 -4.43 -2.58
CA ASP A 6 9.23 -4.72 -3.19
C ASP A 6 9.00 -5.10 -4.66
N HIS A 7 9.79 -4.52 -5.57
CA HIS A 7 9.73 -4.91 -6.97
C HIS A 7 10.15 -6.37 -7.18
N PHE A 8 11.13 -6.85 -6.41
CA PHE A 8 11.73 -8.17 -6.57
C PHE A 8 11.02 -9.26 -5.75
N LYS A 9 10.31 -8.89 -4.67
CA LYS A 9 9.64 -9.84 -3.78
C LYS A 9 8.12 -9.74 -3.84
N LYS A 10 7.42 -10.82 -3.48
CA LYS A 10 5.95 -10.86 -3.38
C LYS A 10 5.48 -10.30 -2.06
N GLY A 11 4.35 -9.59 -2.13
CA GLY A 11 3.63 -9.06 -0.98
C GLY A 11 3.84 -7.56 -0.75
N ILE A 12 2.96 -7.04 0.09
CA ILE A 12 2.95 -5.65 0.53
C ILE A 12 3.84 -5.52 1.76
N LEU A 13 4.79 -4.58 1.71
CA LEU A 13 5.72 -4.30 2.81
C LEU A 13 5.14 -3.32 3.82
N GLY A 14 4.35 -2.36 3.35
CA GLY A 14 3.70 -1.35 4.18
C GLY A 14 2.45 -0.82 3.50
N TRP A 15 1.50 -0.35 4.30
CA TRP A 15 0.27 0.24 3.79
C TRP A 15 -0.31 1.23 4.80
N VAL A 16 -1.07 2.21 4.31
CA VAL A 16 -1.81 3.17 5.12
C VAL A 16 -3.21 3.38 4.52
N ILE A 17 -4.23 3.37 5.38
CA ILE A 17 -5.60 3.74 4.98
C ILE A 17 -5.70 5.26 5.05
N GLY A 18 -6.15 5.86 3.95
CA GLY A 18 -6.27 7.30 3.81
C GLY A 18 -6.67 7.68 2.39
N ASP A 19 -6.73 8.99 2.18
CA ASP A 19 -6.92 9.64 0.89
C ASP A 19 -5.59 9.72 0.12
N HIS A 20 -5.52 10.56 -0.93
CA HIS A 20 -4.30 10.80 -1.72
C HIS A 20 -3.57 12.08 -1.28
N SER A 21 -3.69 12.46 0.00
CA SER A 21 -3.03 13.63 0.58
C SER A 21 -1.60 13.33 1.05
N SER A 22 -0.83 14.38 1.26
CA SER A 22 0.53 14.29 1.80
C SER A 22 0.54 13.78 3.25
N GLU A 23 -0.50 14.12 4.00
CA GLU A 23 -0.71 13.83 5.40
C GLU A 23 -0.89 12.34 5.63
N THR A 24 -1.67 11.68 4.77
CA THR A 24 -1.89 10.23 4.85
C THR A 24 -0.76 9.41 4.23
N PHE A 25 0.03 10.00 3.34
CA PHE A 25 1.23 9.36 2.81
C PHE A 25 2.39 9.37 3.81
N ARG A 26 2.55 10.44 4.60
CA ARG A 26 3.68 10.65 5.52
C ARG A 26 4.00 9.43 6.41
N PRO A 27 3.05 8.76 7.09
CA PRO A 27 3.37 7.60 7.93
C PRO A 27 3.94 6.43 7.14
N LEU A 28 3.47 6.22 5.90
CA LEU A 28 4.04 5.21 5.02
C LEU A 28 5.45 5.61 4.58
N TRP A 29 5.66 6.89 4.27
CA TRP A 29 6.97 7.39 3.86
C TRP A 29 8.02 7.24 4.95
N GLU A 30 7.73 7.55 6.21
CA GLU A 30 8.68 7.37 7.32
C GLU A 30 9.15 5.90 7.45
N LEU A 31 8.22 4.95 7.25
CA LEU A 31 8.56 3.53 7.21
C LEU A 31 9.43 3.20 6.00
N VAL A 32 9.03 3.65 4.81
CA VAL A 32 9.73 3.36 3.54
C VAL A 32 11.15 3.96 3.53
N LYS A 33 11.30 5.20 4.00
CA LYS A 33 12.58 5.90 4.11
C LYS A 33 13.55 5.16 5.03
N SER A 34 13.05 4.54 6.10
CA SER A 34 13.88 3.76 7.03
C SER A 34 14.54 2.53 6.40
N TRP A 35 14.03 2.05 5.25
CA TRP A 35 14.60 0.88 4.55
C TRP A 35 15.85 1.21 3.74
N GLY A 36 16.16 2.50 3.52
CA GLY A 36 17.36 2.91 2.79
C GLY A 36 17.40 2.37 1.35
N CYS A 37 16.27 2.43 0.64
CA CYS A 37 16.18 1.97 -0.74
C CYS A 37 17.05 2.82 -1.68
N TYR A 38 17.61 2.18 -2.73
CA TYR A 38 18.39 2.88 -3.76
C TYR A 38 17.54 3.82 -4.61
N PHE A 39 16.35 3.38 -5.01
CA PHE A 39 15.41 4.16 -5.81
C PHE A 39 13.98 3.91 -5.35
N TYR A 40 13.14 4.92 -5.49
CA TYR A 40 11.71 4.84 -5.24
C TYR A 40 10.97 4.96 -6.56
N VAL A 41 10.06 4.02 -6.84
CA VAL A 41 9.26 4.03 -8.07
C VAL A 41 7.82 4.41 -7.76
N SER A 42 7.26 5.36 -8.50
CA SER A 42 5.83 5.69 -8.37
C SER A 42 5.17 6.08 -9.70
N ASP A 43 3.88 6.37 -9.64
CA ASP A 43 3.04 6.87 -10.75
C ASP A 43 3.18 8.39 -10.99
N GLY A 44 4.02 9.08 -10.21
CA GLY A 44 4.29 10.52 -10.41
C GLY A 44 3.24 11.45 -9.83
N TRP A 45 2.44 11.00 -8.85
CA TRP A 45 1.50 11.85 -8.10
C TRP A 45 2.21 13.06 -7.46
N SER A 46 1.51 14.19 -7.39
CA SER A 46 2.07 15.49 -6.98
C SER A 46 2.59 15.55 -5.54
N VAL A 47 2.24 14.57 -4.70
CA VAL A 47 2.70 14.51 -3.30
C VAL A 47 4.14 14.00 -3.18
N TYR A 48 4.61 13.14 -4.09
CA TYR A 48 5.91 12.49 -3.92
C TYR A 48 7.12 13.44 -3.91
N PRO A 49 7.17 14.50 -4.75
CA PRO A 49 8.26 15.47 -4.71
C PRO A 49 8.42 16.18 -3.35
N CYS A 50 7.38 16.21 -2.52
CA CYS A 50 7.47 16.76 -1.16
C CYS A 50 8.24 15.86 -0.18
N PHE A 51 8.46 14.59 -0.54
CA PHE A 51 9.05 13.56 0.33
C PHE A 51 10.31 12.92 -0.23
N ILE A 52 10.36 12.74 -1.56
CA ILE A 52 11.41 12.02 -2.28
C ILE A 52 12.21 13.03 -3.11
N ALA A 53 13.54 13.00 -3.00
CA ALA A 53 14.40 13.84 -3.82
C ALA A 53 14.31 13.41 -5.29
N GLU A 54 14.39 14.37 -6.23
CA GLU A 54 14.27 14.10 -7.68
C GLU A 54 15.29 13.08 -8.19
N GLY A 55 16.50 13.03 -7.61
CA GLY A 55 17.54 12.08 -8.00
C GLY A 55 17.25 10.62 -7.60
N ASP A 56 16.40 10.41 -6.60
CA ASP A 56 16.07 9.09 -6.05
C ASP A 56 14.71 8.59 -6.54
N HIS A 57 13.95 9.44 -7.25
CA HIS A 57 12.59 9.16 -7.69
C HIS A 57 12.52 8.78 -9.17
N ILE A 58 12.00 7.58 -9.44
CA ILE A 58 11.75 7.08 -10.79
C ILE A 58 10.24 7.06 -11.04
N ILE A 59 9.78 7.82 -12.03
CA ILE A 59 8.39 7.78 -12.48
C ILE A 59 8.28 6.77 -13.62
N SER A 60 7.56 5.67 -13.41
CA SER A 60 7.37 4.68 -14.47
C SER A 60 6.14 3.81 -14.27
N LYS A 61 5.29 3.78 -15.29
CA LYS A 61 4.09 2.91 -15.29
C LYS A 61 4.45 1.42 -15.40
N THR A 62 5.51 1.07 -16.11
CA THR A 62 5.90 -0.33 -16.33
C THR A 62 6.36 -1.00 -15.04
N TYR A 63 7.10 -0.28 -14.19
CA TYR A 63 7.53 -0.79 -12.89
C TYR A 63 6.38 -0.84 -11.87
N MET A 64 5.30 -0.08 -12.10
CA MET A 64 4.12 0.00 -11.23
C MET A 64 3.11 -1.14 -11.41
N THR A 65 3.18 -1.92 -12.50
CA THR A 65 2.25 -3.04 -12.77
C THR A 65 2.12 -4.00 -11.58
N ARG A 66 3.20 -4.16 -10.81
CA ARG A 66 3.22 -4.99 -9.62
C ARG A 66 2.42 -4.42 -8.45
N VAL A 67 2.62 -3.13 -8.13
CA VAL A 67 1.83 -2.41 -7.11
C VAL A 67 0.35 -2.42 -7.49
N GLU A 68 0.06 -2.17 -8.77
CA GLU A 68 -1.30 -2.21 -9.32
C GLU A 68 -1.94 -3.59 -9.20
N GLY A 69 -1.17 -4.65 -9.46
CA GLY A 69 -1.59 -6.04 -9.28
C GLY A 69 -1.94 -6.36 -7.83
N GLU A 70 -1.09 -6.00 -6.87
CA GLU A 70 -1.35 -6.21 -5.44
C GLU A 70 -2.57 -5.40 -4.98
N ASN A 71 -2.72 -4.15 -5.41
CA ASN A 71 -3.88 -3.31 -5.10
C ASN A 71 -5.17 -3.89 -5.70
N THR A 72 -5.11 -4.42 -6.91
CA THR A 72 -6.23 -5.11 -7.56
C THR A 72 -6.62 -6.36 -6.78
N ARG A 73 -5.64 -7.16 -6.36
CA ARG A 73 -5.87 -8.36 -5.55
C ARG A 73 -6.51 -8.02 -4.20
N LEU A 74 -6.06 -6.96 -3.53
CA LEU A 74 -6.70 -6.49 -2.30
C LEU A 74 -8.16 -6.09 -2.52
N ARG A 75 -8.47 -5.33 -3.57
CA ARG A 75 -9.86 -4.93 -3.90
C ARG A 75 -10.74 -6.11 -4.29
N HIS A 76 -10.17 -7.14 -4.90
CA HIS A 76 -10.88 -8.37 -5.26
C HIS A 76 -11.41 -9.09 -4.01
N TYR A 77 -10.56 -9.28 -2.99
CA TYR A 77 -10.97 -9.94 -1.75
C TYR A 77 -11.74 -9.01 -0.79
N LEU A 78 -11.37 -7.73 -0.73
CA LEU A 78 -12.02 -6.74 0.12
C LEU A 78 -12.80 -5.75 -0.74
N ALA A 79 -14.04 -6.09 -1.08
CA ALA A 79 -14.95 -5.21 -1.81
C ALA A 79 -15.11 -3.83 -1.15
N ARG A 80 -14.87 -3.72 0.17
CA ARG A 80 -14.89 -2.47 0.92
C ARG A 80 -13.79 -1.47 0.52
N LEU A 81 -12.75 -1.92 -0.17
CA LEU A 81 -11.70 -1.08 -0.74
C LEU A 81 -12.03 -0.61 -2.17
N HIS A 82 -13.07 -1.17 -2.79
CA HIS A 82 -13.41 -0.88 -4.19
C HIS A 82 -14.30 0.37 -4.32
N ARG A 83 -15.37 0.48 -3.52
CA ARG A 83 -16.29 1.63 -3.56
C ARG A 83 -16.80 1.99 -2.18
N GLN A 84 -16.34 3.14 -1.67
CA GLN A 84 -16.77 3.68 -0.38
C GLN A 84 -18.28 3.96 -0.29
N THR A 85 -18.97 4.15 -1.42
CA THR A 85 -20.41 4.45 -1.43
C THR A 85 -21.31 3.23 -1.35
N LEU A 86 -20.82 2.04 -1.70
CA LEU A 86 -21.62 0.81 -1.74
C LEU A 86 -21.25 -0.18 -0.64
N CYS A 87 -19.95 -0.38 -0.45
CA CYS A 87 -19.42 -1.30 0.56
C CYS A 87 -18.40 -0.51 1.36
N TYR A 88 -18.75 -0.11 2.58
CA TYR A 88 -17.83 0.60 3.46
C TYR A 88 -17.77 -0.04 4.84
N SER A 89 -16.64 0.17 5.52
CA SER A 89 -16.52 -0.15 6.94
C SER A 89 -16.87 1.10 7.74
N LYS A 90 -17.69 0.95 8.79
CA LYS A 90 -17.94 2.04 9.75
C LYS A 90 -16.73 2.30 10.66
N SER A 91 -15.89 1.29 10.86
CA SER A 91 -14.67 1.38 11.65
C SER A 91 -13.44 1.26 10.75
N THR A 92 -12.60 2.28 10.77
CA THR A 92 -11.30 2.30 10.09
C THR A 92 -10.34 1.27 10.70
N GLU A 93 -10.43 1.06 12.01
CA GLU A 93 -9.66 0.06 12.75
C GLU A 93 -9.98 -1.36 12.27
N MET A 94 -11.27 -1.71 12.18
CA MET A 94 -11.70 -3.02 11.66
C MET A 94 -11.30 -3.24 10.20
N LEU A 95 -11.34 -2.18 9.39
CA LEU A 95 -10.84 -2.25 8.02
C LEU A 95 -9.34 -2.56 8.05
N GLY A 96 -8.58 -1.89 8.92
CA GLY A 96 -7.16 -2.13 9.12
C GLY A 96 -6.84 -3.57 9.54
N TYR A 97 -7.55 -4.14 10.50
CA TYR A 97 -7.39 -5.55 10.88
C TYR A 97 -7.72 -6.49 9.71
N SER A 98 -8.78 -6.20 8.95
CA SER A 98 -9.17 -7.01 7.80
C SER A 98 -8.09 -7.01 6.71
N ILE A 99 -7.50 -5.85 6.43
CA ILE A 99 -6.39 -5.71 5.48
C ILE A 99 -5.15 -6.45 5.99
N ARG A 100 -4.79 -6.25 7.26
CA ARG A 100 -3.64 -6.91 7.88
C ARG A 100 -3.77 -8.43 7.80
N LEU A 101 -4.94 -8.96 8.14
CA LEU A 101 -5.24 -10.38 8.07
C LEU A 101 -5.15 -10.90 6.63
N LEU A 102 -5.73 -10.17 5.67
CA LEU A 102 -5.67 -10.56 4.27
C LEU A 102 -4.21 -10.56 3.77
N ILE A 103 -3.43 -9.51 4.03
CA ILE A 103 -2.03 -9.44 3.61
C ILE A 103 -1.23 -10.61 4.20
N HIS A 104 -1.45 -10.93 5.47
CA HIS A 104 -0.82 -12.08 6.11
C HIS A 104 -1.21 -13.39 5.40
N TYR A 105 -2.50 -13.62 5.16
CA TYR A 105 -2.97 -14.79 4.43
C TYR A 105 -2.39 -14.87 3.01
N LEU A 106 -2.36 -13.77 2.26
CA LEU A 106 -1.81 -13.76 0.90
C LEU A 106 -0.29 -14.04 0.88
N LYS A 107 0.43 -13.71 1.96
CA LYS A 107 1.87 -13.93 2.09
C LYS A 107 2.22 -15.33 2.58
N PHE A 108 1.50 -15.85 3.58
CA PHE A 108 1.84 -17.10 4.27
C PHE A 108 0.89 -18.27 3.96
N GLN A 109 -0.26 -18.00 3.32
CA GLN A 109 -1.33 -18.98 3.09
C GLN A 109 -1.91 -19.59 4.39
N GLU A 110 -1.78 -18.86 5.50
CA GLU A 110 -2.24 -19.28 6.82
C GLU A 110 -3.05 -18.16 7.48
N VAL A 111 -3.96 -18.55 8.39
CA VAL A 111 -4.75 -17.62 9.20
C VAL A 111 -4.25 -17.72 10.64
N PRO A 112 -3.72 -16.65 11.23
CA PRO A 112 -3.25 -16.69 12.60
C PRO A 112 -4.45 -16.84 13.55
N ILE A 113 -4.51 -17.97 14.25
CA ILE A 113 -5.55 -18.27 15.24
C ILE A 113 -5.00 -17.82 16.61
N PRO A 114 -5.66 -16.89 17.32
CA PRO A 114 -5.24 -16.53 18.67
C PRO A 114 -5.44 -17.75 19.59
N TYR A 115 -4.39 -18.11 20.33
CA TYR A 115 -4.43 -19.09 21.42
C TYR A 115 -4.94 -18.44 22.71
#